data_AF-A0A2J5I6C4-F1
#
_entry.id   AF-A0A2J5I6C4-F1
#
_cell.length_a   1.000
_cell.length_b   1.000
_cell.length_c   1.000
_cell.angle_alpha   90.00
_cell.angle_beta   90.00
_cell.angle_gamma   90.00
#
_symmetry.space_group_name_H-M   'P 1'
#
loop_
_entity.id
_entity.type
_entity.pdbx_description
1 polymer ?
#
loop_
_entity_poly.entity_id
_entity_poly.type
_entity_poly.pdbx_seq_one_letter_code
_entity_poly.pdbx_strand_id
1 'polypeptide(L)'
;MTVAPDTSSGYVHNLTPAQEAKLRDLWVFFFTSAASILTSVYDVKLPEGPPSKLFEVLDKITEPTVEAVISALKDAETNEHTDASATDRVEGSGGDGNNVEKKDSGIGGEHREQETLDKVESLINKDEAKKTLRTEMATKKVTPEHFSALFAQLRKMGMQESEIKTMEKVVAKMSPEEMCFAVIKMIKQEHPDSLLLRFLRARKWDVRKAFTMAVSAILWRKEMEVDDDIMPKGELHALQTSRNQKLSAAERKEGADFLEQLRTGKSFLHGVDRQGRPVIYVRVKIHKPGAQSQEALERYIVHVIESTRMIIVPPVETGTIVFDMSGFSLSNMEYQPVKFILRCFEANYPESLGLLLIHNAPWIFSGVWRLIHGWMDPVVASKVHFTRSIEDINRFVPREQVPRELAGDDDWEYKYKEPDDDENAIMQDTETRDSLMLERLMSGIRMFAATAAWISATTFAGGKRNQATVEAVKTRRDTTIQEFRDNYWRLDPYVRARSLIDRAGMLKPGGAVATGPEGKGG
;
A
#
# COMPACT_ATOMS: atom_id res chain seq x y z
N MET A 1 -6.18 33.84 0.23
CA MET A 1 -6.19 33.10 -1.05
C MET A 1 -6.74 31.73 -0.76
N THR A 2 -7.91 31.39 -1.30
CA THR A 2 -8.40 30.01 -1.33
C THR A 2 -7.42 29.17 -2.13
N VAL A 3 -6.85 28.12 -1.52
CA VAL A 3 -6.03 27.14 -2.25
C VAL A 3 -6.93 26.49 -3.27
N ALA A 4 -6.62 26.64 -4.56
CA ALA A 4 -7.38 25.98 -5.62
C ALA A 4 -7.37 24.45 -5.39
N PRO A 5 -8.43 23.72 -5.77
CA PRO A 5 -8.41 22.27 -5.77
C PRO A 5 -7.18 21.77 -6.52
N ASP A 6 -6.51 20.75 -6.02
CA ASP A 6 -5.38 20.15 -6.73
C ASP A 6 -5.89 19.48 -8.01
N THR A 7 -5.72 20.15 -9.16
CA THR A 7 -6.06 19.64 -10.48
C THR A 7 -4.88 18.96 -11.16
N SER A 8 -3.79 18.69 -10.43
CA SER A 8 -2.62 18.06 -11.03
C SER A 8 -2.96 16.65 -11.50
N SER A 9 -2.38 16.28 -12.64
CA SER A 9 -2.55 14.94 -13.20
C SER A 9 -1.68 13.94 -12.45
N GLY A 10 -2.02 12.65 -12.55
CA GLY A 10 -1.27 11.59 -11.88
C GLY A 10 -2.01 10.92 -10.72
N TYR A 11 -3.30 11.19 -10.57
CA TYR A 11 -4.21 10.54 -9.63
C TYR A 11 -5.23 9.69 -10.39
N VAL A 12 -5.83 8.69 -9.74
CA VAL A 12 -6.70 7.69 -10.38
C VAL A 12 -7.76 8.30 -11.30
N HIS A 13 -8.40 9.40 -10.89
CA HIS A 13 -9.46 10.07 -11.65
C HIS A 13 -8.95 11.19 -12.58
N ASN A 14 -7.64 11.39 -12.69
CA ASN A 14 -7.02 12.47 -13.47
C ASN A 14 -5.67 12.01 -14.07
N LEU A 15 -5.67 10.91 -14.82
CA LEU A 15 -4.48 10.43 -15.55
C LEU A 15 -4.52 10.90 -17.01
N THR A 16 -3.38 11.38 -17.50
CA THR A 16 -3.17 11.47 -18.95
C THR A 16 -2.99 10.07 -19.56
N PRO A 17 -3.23 9.88 -20.87
CA PRO A 17 -3.01 8.57 -21.51
C PRO A 17 -1.59 8.01 -21.32
N ALA A 18 -0.57 8.88 -21.29
CA ALA A 18 0.82 8.50 -21.05
C ALA A 18 1.05 8.03 -19.61
N GLN A 19 0.42 8.68 -18.64
CA GLN A 19 0.48 8.30 -17.23
C GLN A 19 -0.23 6.97 -16.97
N GLU A 20 -1.41 6.77 -17.57
CA GLU A 20 -2.13 5.49 -17.48
C GLU A 20 -1.32 4.34 -18.11
N ALA A 21 -0.57 4.60 -19.20
CA ALA A 21 0.36 3.63 -19.77
C ALA A 21 1.50 3.27 -18.79
N LYS A 22 2.06 4.25 -18.07
CA LYS A 22 3.10 3.99 -17.05
C LYS A 22 2.58 3.23 -15.84
N LEU A 23 1.33 3.45 -15.45
CA LEU A 23 0.65 2.64 -14.44
C LEU A 23 0.52 1.18 -14.89
N ARG A 24 0.10 0.94 -16.14
CA ARG A 24 0.08 -0.42 -16.71
C ARG A 24 1.47 -1.05 -16.71
N ASP A 25 2.49 -0.34 -17.19
CA ASP A 25 3.87 -0.84 -17.18
C ASP A 25 4.31 -1.25 -15.76
N LEU A 26 3.98 -0.45 -14.74
CA LEU A 26 4.31 -0.77 -13.35
C LEU A 26 3.59 -2.02 -12.85
N TRP A 27 2.30 -2.18 -13.14
CA TRP A 27 1.56 -3.40 -12.85
C TRP A 27 2.20 -4.64 -13.50
N VAL A 28 2.66 -4.51 -14.75
CA VAL A 28 3.39 -5.60 -15.42
C VAL A 28 4.64 -5.99 -14.64
N PHE A 29 5.43 -5.05 -14.13
CA PHE A 29 6.58 -5.37 -13.28
C PHE A 29 6.20 -6.15 -12.02
N PHE A 30 5.11 -5.80 -11.35
CA PHE A 30 4.60 -6.55 -10.20
C PHE A 30 4.14 -7.95 -10.59
N PHE A 31 3.38 -8.10 -11.68
CA PHE A 31 2.93 -9.41 -12.15
C PHE A 31 4.10 -10.30 -12.56
N THR A 32 5.04 -9.81 -13.35
CA THR A 32 6.23 -10.59 -13.76
C THR A 32 7.07 -11.01 -12.56
N SER A 33 7.22 -10.13 -11.56
CA SER A 33 7.98 -10.45 -10.35
C SER A 33 7.30 -11.50 -9.49
N ALA A 34 5.99 -11.35 -9.25
CA ALA A 34 5.19 -12.34 -8.53
C ALA A 34 5.22 -13.69 -9.25
N ALA A 35 5.05 -13.67 -10.56
CA ALA A 35 5.06 -14.86 -11.39
C ALA A 35 6.44 -15.56 -11.35
N SER A 36 7.54 -14.82 -11.47
CA SER A 36 8.90 -15.38 -11.33
C SER A 36 9.12 -16.07 -9.98
N ILE A 37 8.61 -15.50 -8.89
CA ILE A 37 8.70 -16.12 -7.56
C ILE A 37 7.89 -17.41 -7.54
N LEU A 38 6.65 -17.39 -8.03
CA LEU A 38 5.79 -18.57 -8.11
C LEU A 38 6.46 -19.68 -8.94
N THR A 39 7.04 -19.36 -10.09
CA THR A 39 7.83 -20.32 -10.89
C THR A 39 8.91 -20.99 -10.07
N SER A 40 9.70 -20.23 -9.32
CA SER A 40 10.76 -20.78 -8.49
C SER A 40 10.24 -21.62 -7.32
N VAL A 41 9.11 -21.23 -6.72
CA VAL A 41 8.50 -21.95 -5.59
C VAL A 41 7.81 -23.25 -6.03
N TYR A 42 7.19 -23.24 -7.21
CA TYR A 42 6.38 -24.35 -7.71
C TYR A 42 7.07 -25.21 -8.77
N ASP A 43 8.29 -24.85 -9.18
CA ASP A 43 9.07 -25.50 -10.24
C ASP A 43 8.30 -25.58 -11.56
N VAL A 44 7.85 -24.41 -12.01
CA VAL A 44 6.98 -24.27 -13.19
C VAL A 44 7.40 -23.08 -14.03
N LYS A 45 7.83 -23.33 -15.27
CA LYS A 45 8.16 -22.24 -16.19
C LYS A 45 6.92 -21.50 -16.64
N LEU A 46 6.99 -20.17 -16.57
CA LEU A 46 5.98 -19.30 -17.18
C LEU A 46 6.32 -19.10 -18.66
N PRO A 47 5.30 -18.90 -19.52
CA PRO A 47 5.53 -18.58 -20.93
C PRO A 47 6.36 -17.31 -21.06
N GLU A 48 7.39 -17.34 -21.92
CA GLU A 48 8.20 -16.15 -22.19
C GLU A 48 7.43 -15.17 -23.08
N GLY A 49 7.19 -13.94 -22.62
CA GLY A 49 6.63 -12.87 -23.45
C GLY A 49 5.75 -11.86 -22.71
N PRO A 50 4.90 -11.10 -23.41
CA PRO A 50 4.02 -10.11 -22.79
C PRO A 50 3.01 -10.77 -21.83
N PRO A 51 2.44 -10.01 -20.87
CA PRO A 51 1.45 -10.52 -19.92
C PRO A 51 0.28 -11.29 -20.55
N SER A 52 -0.07 -11.01 -21.81
CA SER A 52 -1.10 -11.74 -22.58
C SER A 52 -0.79 -13.24 -22.74
N LYS A 53 0.49 -13.65 -22.77
CA LYS A 53 0.84 -15.08 -22.77
C LYS A 53 0.58 -15.76 -21.43
N LEU A 54 0.69 -15.03 -20.32
CA LEU A 54 0.26 -15.53 -19.01
C LEU A 54 -1.27 -15.74 -19.00
N PHE A 55 -2.02 -14.88 -19.68
CA PHE A 55 -3.47 -15.06 -19.87
C PHE A 55 -3.84 -16.28 -20.72
N GLU A 56 -3.07 -16.56 -21.77
CA GLU A 56 -3.21 -17.79 -22.56
C GLU A 56 -3.05 -19.06 -21.71
N VAL A 57 -2.27 -19.00 -20.64
CA VAL A 57 -2.16 -20.09 -19.66
C VAL A 57 -3.36 -20.10 -18.72
N LEU A 58 -3.78 -18.95 -18.20
CA LEU A 58 -4.95 -18.87 -17.32
C LEU A 58 -6.20 -19.45 -18.01
N ASP A 59 -6.34 -19.25 -19.31
CA ASP A 59 -7.40 -19.84 -20.14
C ASP A 59 -7.40 -21.38 -20.16
N LYS A 60 -6.26 -22.03 -19.88
CA LYS A 60 -6.13 -23.49 -19.84
C LYS A 60 -6.45 -24.08 -18.47
N ILE A 61 -6.52 -23.28 -17.41
CA ILE A 61 -6.78 -23.77 -16.04
C ILE A 61 -8.24 -24.21 -15.91
N THR A 62 -8.52 -25.50 -15.80
CA THR A 62 -9.88 -26.06 -15.67
C THR A 62 -10.33 -26.30 -14.24
N GLU A 63 -9.39 -26.27 -13.30
CA GLU A 63 -9.61 -26.53 -11.87
C GLU A 63 -8.88 -25.49 -11.02
N PRO A 64 -9.41 -25.14 -9.84
CA PRO A 64 -8.90 -24.04 -9.03
C PRO A 64 -7.82 -24.50 -8.06
N THR A 65 -6.94 -25.37 -8.52
CA THR A 65 -5.86 -25.94 -7.72
C THR A 65 -4.53 -25.38 -8.19
N VAL A 66 -3.56 -25.25 -7.28
CA VAL A 66 -2.21 -24.87 -7.67
C VAL A 66 -1.65 -25.91 -8.63
N GLU A 67 -1.97 -27.19 -8.48
CA GLU A 67 -1.59 -28.23 -9.44
C GLU A 67 -2.18 -28.01 -10.85
N ALA A 68 -3.41 -27.52 -10.98
CA ALA A 68 -3.99 -27.21 -12.28
C ALA A 68 -3.36 -25.97 -12.92
N VAL A 69 -3.01 -24.96 -12.12
CA VAL A 69 -2.19 -23.81 -12.57
C VAL A 69 -0.82 -24.31 -13.04
N ILE A 70 -0.18 -25.17 -12.25
CA ILE A 70 1.12 -25.79 -12.56
C ILE A 70 1.03 -26.64 -13.84
N SER A 71 -0.01 -27.45 -14.00
CA SER A 71 -0.22 -28.30 -15.18
C SER A 71 -0.44 -27.45 -16.43
N ALA A 72 -1.31 -26.44 -16.37
CA ALA A 72 -1.57 -25.53 -17.49
C ALA A 72 -0.31 -24.80 -17.94
N LEU A 73 0.55 -24.43 -17.00
CA LEU A 73 1.85 -23.82 -17.28
C LEU A 73 2.85 -24.82 -17.89
N LYS A 74 2.91 -26.06 -17.40
CA LYS A 74 3.75 -27.13 -17.98
C LYS A 74 3.31 -27.54 -19.39
N ASP A 75 2.00 -27.56 -19.65
CA ASP A 75 1.44 -27.89 -20.96
C ASP A 75 1.75 -26.80 -22.02
N ALA A 76 1.92 -25.54 -21.58
CA ALA A 76 2.39 -24.47 -22.46
C ALA A 76 3.86 -24.68 -22.88
N GLU A 77 4.70 -25.26 -22.02
CA GLU A 77 6.11 -25.58 -22.31
C GLU A 77 6.24 -26.67 -23.39
N THR A 78 5.36 -27.68 -23.37
CA THR A 78 5.36 -28.74 -24.40
C THR A 78 4.95 -28.24 -25.78
N ASN A 79 4.09 -27.22 -25.87
CA ASN A 79 3.62 -26.69 -27.15
C ASN A 79 4.61 -25.67 -27.78
N GLU A 80 5.40 -24.94 -26.99
CA GLU A 80 6.47 -24.09 -27.54
C GLU A 80 7.61 -24.92 -28.17
N HIS A 81 7.81 -26.17 -27.72
CA HIS A 81 8.78 -27.09 -28.32
C HIS A 81 8.30 -27.75 -29.62
N THR A 82 6.99 -27.86 -29.86
CA THR A 82 6.45 -28.40 -31.13
C THR A 82 6.44 -27.37 -32.27
N ASP A 83 6.30 -26.08 -31.97
CA ASP A 83 6.32 -25.03 -33.00
C ASP A 83 7.74 -24.69 -33.49
N ALA A 84 8.77 -24.99 -32.69
CA ALA A 84 10.17 -24.81 -33.10
C ALA A 84 10.74 -25.94 -33.96
N SER A 85 10.03 -27.07 -34.12
CA SER A 85 10.52 -28.23 -34.89
C SER A 85 9.85 -28.41 -36.26
N ALA A 86 9.04 -27.46 -36.71
CA ALA A 86 8.34 -27.52 -38.00
C ALA A 86 8.95 -26.57 -39.05
N THR A 87 10.28 -26.50 -39.14
CA THR A 87 10.97 -25.94 -40.31
C THR A 87 12.11 -26.88 -40.71
N ASP A 88 11.76 -28.02 -41.27
CA ASP A 88 12.54 -28.67 -42.33
C ASP A 88 11.86 -29.98 -42.75
N ARG A 89 11.26 -29.99 -43.94
CA ARG A 89 11.51 -30.99 -45.00
C ARG A 89 10.50 -30.91 -46.16
N VAL A 90 11.09 -30.59 -47.32
CA VAL A 90 10.90 -31.20 -48.65
C VAL A 90 9.76 -30.68 -49.53
N GLU A 91 10.20 -30.00 -50.60
CA GLU A 91 9.52 -29.80 -51.88
C GLU A 91 9.17 -31.14 -52.56
N GLY A 92 7.97 -31.22 -53.17
CA GLY A 92 7.75 -32.13 -54.29
C GLY A 92 6.31 -32.62 -54.50
N SER A 93 5.74 -32.21 -55.65
CA SER A 93 4.74 -32.93 -56.46
C SER A 93 3.24 -32.85 -56.11
N GLY A 94 2.56 -31.99 -56.87
CA GLY A 94 1.29 -32.20 -57.59
C GLY A 94 0.21 -33.16 -57.05
N GLY A 95 -1.00 -32.62 -56.88
CA GLY A 95 -2.23 -33.40 -56.74
C GLY A 95 -3.45 -32.49 -56.56
N ASP A 96 -4.26 -32.40 -57.61
CA ASP A 96 -5.57 -31.75 -57.65
C ASP A 96 -6.54 -32.45 -56.67
N GLY A 97 -7.32 -31.69 -55.90
CA GLY A 97 -8.20 -32.27 -54.89
C GLY A 97 -8.98 -31.24 -54.08
N ASN A 98 -10.18 -30.92 -54.56
CA ASN A 98 -11.23 -30.22 -53.80
C ASN A 98 -11.42 -30.84 -52.40
N ASN A 99 -11.14 -30.07 -51.36
CA ASN A 99 -11.85 -30.19 -50.09
C ASN A 99 -11.97 -28.81 -49.44
N VAL A 100 -13.19 -28.31 -49.39
CA VAL A 100 -13.58 -27.11 -48.66
C VAL A 100 -13.53 -27.48 -47.18
N GLU A 101 -12.37 -27.32 -46.55
CA GLU A 101 -12.28 -27.23 -45.10
C GLU A 101 -12.74 -25.83 -44.68
N LYS A 102 -13.81 -25.82 -43.86
CA LYS A 102 -14.29 -24.64 -43.15
C LYS A 102 -13.12 -24.03 -42.37
N LYS A 103 -12.60 -22.91 -42.89
CA LYS A 103 -11.93 -21.90 -42.08
C LYS A 103 -12.94 -21.38 -41.07
N ASP A 104 -12.86 -21.90 -39.85
CA ASP A 104 -13.47 -21.27 -38.69
C ASP A 104 -12.82 -19.89 -38.56
N SER A 105 -13.59 -18.88 -38.94
CA SER A 105 -13.16 -17.50 -39.09
C SER A 105 -13.85 -16.67 -38.02
N GLY A 106 -13.05 -16.28 -37.02
CA GLY A 106 -13.16 -15.00 -36.32
C GLY A 106 -14.46 -14.71 -35.58
N ILE A 107 -14.62 -15.26 -34.36
CA ILE A 107 -15.54 -14.71 -33.33
C ILE A 107 -14.93 -14.69 -31.91
N GLY A 108 -13.83 -15.39 -31.63
CA GLY A 108 -13.29 -15.54 -30.25
C GLY A 108 -12.49 -14.35 -29.66
N GLY A 109 -12.47 -13.18 -30.30
CA GLY A 109 -11.59 -12.07 -29.91
C GLY A 109 -12.21 -11.00 -29.00
N GLU A 110 -13.52 -10.79 -29.04
CA GLU A 110 -14.15 -9.63 -28.36
C GLU A 110 -14.55 -9.91 -26.91
N HIS A 111 -14.64 -11.19 -26.51
CA HIS A 111 -15.11 -11.62 -25.20
C HIS A 111 -14.10 -12.42 -24.38
N ARG A 112 -12.91 -12.68 -24.92
CA ARG A 112 -11.92 -13.57 -24.30
C ARG A 112 -11.57 -13.16 -22.87
N GLU A 113 -11.18 -11.91 -22.64
CA GLU A 113 -10.85 -11.42 -21.29
C GLU A 113 -12.01 -11.57 -20.30
N GLN A 114 -13.25 -11.38 -20.76
CA GLN A 114 -14.43 -11.51 -19.92
C GLN A 114 -14.72 -12.98 -19.58
N GLU A 115 -14.61 -13.87 -20.57
CA GLU A 115 -14.74 -15.32 -20.39
C GLU A 115 -13.66 -15.87 -19.45
N THR A 116 -12.42 -15.41 -19.57
CA THR A 116 -11.33 -15.77 -18.64
C THR A 116 -11.65 -15.34 -17.21
N LEU A 117 -12.17 -14.12 -17.03
CA LEU A 117 -12.53 -13.62 -15.70
C LEU A 117 -13.70 -14.40 -15.09
N ASP A 118 -14.72 -14.76 -15.89
CA ASP A 118 -15.84 -15.60 -15.44
C ASP A 118 -15.36 -17.00 -15.04
N LYS A 119 -14.39 -17.55 -15.79
CA LYS A 119 -13.75 -18.81 -15.47
C LYS A 119 -12.99 -18.71 -14.15
N VAL A 120 -12.13 -17.71 -13.97
CA VAL A 120 -11.38 -17.47 -12.74
C VAL A 120 -12.33 -17.32 -11.55
N GLU A 121 -13.43 -16.60 -11.70
CA GLU A 121 -14.43 -16.41 -10.66
C GLU A 121 -15.13 -17.73 -10.27
N SER A 122 -15.56 -18.52 -11.27
CA SER A 122 -16.14 -19.86 -11.07
C SER A 122 -15.19 -20.79 -10.33
N LEU A 123 -13.92 -20.78 -10.71
CA LEU A 123 -12.84 -21.56 -10.10
C LEU A 123 -12.62 -21.17 -8.63
N ILE A 124 -12.41 -19.87 -8.37
CA ILE A 124 -12.18 -19.31 -7.04
C ILE A 124 -13.33 -19.59 -6.07
N ASN A 125 -14.56 -19.69 -6.57
CA ASN A 125 -15.75 -19.85 -5.73
C ASN A 125 -15.98 -21.30 -5.26
N LYS A 126 -15.29 -22.31 -5.82
CA LYS A 126 -15.42 -23.71 -5.38
C LYS A 126 -14.86 -23.89 -3.96
N ASP A 127 -15.57 -24.61 -3.10
CA ASP A 127 -15.13 -24.82 -1.71
C ASP A 127 -13.86 -25.67 -1.61
N GLU A 128 -13.66 -26.58 -2.56
CA GLU A 128 -12.40 -27.33 -2.70
C GLU A 128 -11.21 -26.39 -2.98
N ALA A 129 -11.38 -25.37 -3.84
CA ALA A 129 -10.35 -24.36 -4.11
C ALA A 129 -9.88 -23.66 -2.83
N LYS A 130 -10.86 -23.20 -2.04
CA LYS A 130 -10.62 -22.48 -0.79
C LYS A 130 -9.89 -23.36 0.21
N LYS A 131 -10.25 -24.65 0.29
CA LYS A 131 -9.63 -25.63 1.19
C LYS A 131 -8.21 -25.98 0.76
N THR A 132 -7.99 -26.17 -0.54
CA THR A 132 -6.66 -26.44 -1.12
C THR A 132 -5.73 -25.26 -0.95
N LEU A 133 -6.15 -24.04 -1.31
CA LEU A 133 -5.39 -22.80 -1.08
C LEU A 133 -4.96 -22.66 0.39
N ARG A 134 -5.89 -22.84 1.35
CA ARG A 134 -5.56 -22.80 2.78
C ARG A 134 -4.48 -23.82 3.18
N THR A 135 -4.54 -25.04 2.61
CA THR A 135 -3.65 -26.15 2.99
C THR A 135 -2.27 -26.03 2.36
N GLU A 136 -2.20 -25.70 1.07
CA GLU A 136 -0.93 -25.52 0.35
C GLU A 136 -0.18 -24.28 0.84
N MET A 137 -0.89 -23.19 1.10
CA MET A 137 -0.29 -21.96 1.63
C MET A 137 0.31 -22.12 3.03
N ALA A 138 -0.27 -23.01 3.86
CA ALA A 138 0.21 -23.27 5.22
C ALA A 138 1.42 -24.23 5.31
N THR A 139 1.68 -25.02 4.26
CA THR A 139 2.63 -26.15 4.33
C THR A 139 3.92 -25.93 3.56
N LYS A 140 3.93 -25.01 2.59
CA LYS A 140 5.11 -24.78 1.74
C LYS A 140 6.06 -23.75 2.37
N LYS A 141 7.36 -24.03 2.35
CA LYS A 141 8.40 -23.10 2.82
C LYS A 141 9.03 -22.37 1.64
N VAL A 142 9.25 -21.07 1.81
CA VAL A 142 9.97 -20.24 0.85
C VAL A 142 11.35 -19.94 1.40
N THR A 143 12.36 -19.95 0.54
CA THR A 143 13.74 -19.61 0.87
C THR A 143 14.20 -18.41 0.03
N PRO A 144 15.26 -17.69 0.45
CA PRO A 144 15.82 -16.57 -0.32
C PRO A 144 16.19 -16.93 -1.76
N GLU A 145 16.54 -18.20 -2.04
CA GLU A 145 16.89 -18.69 -3.37
C GLU A 145 15.73 -18.55 -4.36
N HIS A 146 14.47 -18.65 -3.90
CA HIS A 146 13.29 -18.43 -4.73
C HIS A 146 13.16 -16.99 -5.25
N PHE A 147 13.92 -16.04 -4.70
CA PHE A 147 13.94 -14.63 -5.09
C PHE A 147 15.18 -14.24 -5.85
N SER A 148 16.09 -15.18 -6.13
CA SER A 148 17.34 -14.92 -6.85
C SER A 148 17.10 -14.17 -8.17
N ALA A 149 16.06 -14.53 -8.92
CA ALA A 149 15.65 -13.84 -10.15
C ALA A 149 15.18 -12.40 -9.89
N LEU A 150 14.33 -12.19 -8.88
CA LEU A 150 13.89 -10.85 -8.46
C LEU A 150 15.10 -9.99 -8.04
N PHE A 151 15.97 -10.50 -7.18
CA PHE A 151 17.14 -9.78 -6.72
C PHE A 151 18.12 -9.49 -7.86
N ALA A 152 18.32 -10.43 -8.79
CA ALA A 152 19.13 -10.19 -9.99
C ALA A 152 18.51 -9.08 -10.87
N GLN A 153 17.20 -9.05 -11.01
CA GLN A 153 16.49 -7.99 -11.72
C GLN A 153 16.64 -6.63 -11.02
N LEU A 154 16.49 -6.58 -9.70
CA LEU A 154 16.67 -5.36 -8.92
C LEU A 154 18.11 -4.84 -8.96
N ARG A 155 19.11 -5.73 -8.93
CA ARG A 155 20.52 -5.39 -9.17
C ARG A 155 20.72 -4.75 -10.54
N LYS A 156 20.14 -5.34 -11.60
CA LYS A 156 20.15 -4.75 -12.96
C LYS A 156 19.48 -3.38 -13.02
N MET A 157 18.52 -3.11 -12.15
CA MET A 157 17.84 -1.82 -12.02
C MET A 157 18.60 -0.79 -11.18
N GLY A 158 19.78 -1.16 -10.65
CA GLY A 158 20.66 -0.26 -9.92
C GLY A 158 20.38 -0.16 -8.42
N MET A 159 19.58 -1.07 -7.85
CA MET A 159 19.43 -1.18 -6.40
C MET A 159 20.77 -1.53 -5.75
N GLN A 160 21.11 -0.89 -4.62
CA GLN A 160 22.41 -1.11 -3.98
C GLN A 160 22.49 -2.51 -3.35
N GLU A 161 23.68 -3.10 -3.33
CA GLU A 161 23.88 -4.44 -2.75
C GLU A 161 23.58 -4.47 -1.23
N SER A 162 23.76 -3.35 -0.53
CA SER A 162 23.37 -3.21 0.88
C SER A 162 21.85 -3.30 1.07
N GLU A 163 21.08 -2.70 0.16
CA GLU A 163 19.61 -2.78 0.14
C GLU A 163 19.19 -4.23 -0.19
N ILE A 164 19.76 -4.84 -1.23
CA ILE A 164 19.48 -6.23 -1.59
C ILE A 164 19.74 -7.19 -0.43
N LYS A 165 20.88 -7.06 0.27
CA LYS A 165 21.19 -7.88 1.45
C LYS A 165 20.20 -7.69 2.59
N THR A 166 19.63 -6.49 2.73
CA THR A 166 18.59 -6.22 3.72
C THR A 166 17.30 -6.92 3.30
N MET A 167 16.95 -6.85 2.01
CA MET A 167 15.79 -7.56 1.45
C MET A 167 15.92 -9.08 1.61
N GLU A 168 17.08 -9.66 1.30
CA GLU A 168 17.38 -11.08 1.50
C GLU A 168 17.14 -11.52 2.95
N LYS A 169 17.57 -10.72 3.93
CA LYS A 169 17.35 -11.00 5.37
C LYS A 169 15.89 -10.95 5.79
N VAL A 170 15.12 -9.99 5.27
CA VAL A 170 13.69 -9.88 5.57
C VAL A 170 12.94 -11.06 4.95
N VAL A 171 13.19 -11.32 3.68
CA VAL A 171 12.56 -12.40 2.92
C VAL A 171 12.89 -13.79 3.49
N ALA A 172 14.10 -14.01 4.00
CA ALA A 172 14.48 -15.24 4.69
C ALA A 172 13.62 -15.57 5.92
N LYS A 173 12.94 -14.56 6.48
CA LYS A 173 12.06 -14.70 7.66
C LYS A 173 10.57 -14.74 7.28
N MET A 174 10.23 -14.58 6.00
CA MET A 174 8.85 -14.55 5.52
C MET A 174 8.42 -15.94 5.04
N SER A 175 7.17 -16.29 5.34
CA SER A 175 6.47 -17.40 4.69
C SER A 175 6.10 -17.04 3.22
N PRO A 176 5.84 -18.05 2.35
CA PRO A 176 5.28 -17.80 1.02
C PRO A 176 4.01 -16.95 1.07
N GLU A 177 3.15 -17.22 2.06
CA GLU A 177 1.93 -16.47 2.32
C GLU A 177 2.24 -14.98 2.54
N GLU A 178 3.12 -14.68 3.49
CA GLU A 178 3.44 -13.29 3.82
C GLU A 178 4.02 -12.53 2.63
N MET A 179 4.74 -13.22 1.73
CA MET A 179 5.35 -12.58 0.57
C MET A 179 4.36 -12.34 -0.56
N CYS A 180 3.61 -13.36 -0.99
CA CYS A 180 2.61 -13.22 -2.05
C CYS A 180 1.56 -12.17 -1.70
N PHE A 181 1.30 -11.97 -0.41
CA PHE A 181 0.25 -11.09 0.07
C PHE A 181 0.76 -9.80 0.72
N ALA A 182 2.06 -9.54 0.74
CA ALA A 182 2.62 -8.31 1.29
C ALA A 182 2.04 -7.06 0.59
N VAL A 183 1.86 -7.11 -0.73
CA VAL A 183 1.23 -6.04 -1.52
C VAL A 183 -0.25 -5.87 -1.12
N ILE A 184 -1.00 -6.97 -1.01
CA ILE A 184 -2.43 -6.97 -0.63
C ILE A 184 -2.63 -6.43 0.80
N LYS A 185 -1.74 -6.80 1.73
CA LYS A 185 -1.71 -6.27 3.09
C LYS A 185 -1.43 -4.77 3.10
N MET A 186 -0.46 -4.30 2.30
CA MET A 186 -0.09 -2.88 2.24
C MET A 186 -1.21 -1.96 1.72
N ILE A 187 -2.05 -2.43 0.78
CA ILE A 187 -3.12 -1.62 0.18
C ILE A 187 -4.20 -1.24 1.21
N LYS A 188 -4.52 -2.13 2.15
CA LYS A 188 -5.58 -1.92 3.16
C LYS A 188 -6.91 -1.44 2.53
N GLN A 189 -7.44 -0.29 2.95
CA GLN A 189 -8.65 0.37 2.44
C GLN A 189 -8.46 1.20 1.16
N GLU A 190 -7.20 1.42 0.75
CA GLU A 190 -6.89 2.35 -0.35
C GLU A 190 -7.18 1.74 -1.72
N HIS A 191 -7.26 2.60 -2.74
CA HIS A 191 -7.28 2.15 -4.12
C HIS A 191 -5.88 1.62 -4.51
N PRO A 192 -5.75 0.43 -5.12
CA PRO A 192 -4.46 -0.15 -5.46
C PRO A 192 -3.67 0.71 -6.44
N ASP A 193 -4.34 1.34 -7.42
CA ASP A 193 -3.67 2.30 -8.31
C ASP A 193 -3.20 3.57 -7.59
N SER A 194 -3.96 4.12 -6.64
CA SER A 194 -3.50 5.27 -5.85
C SER A 194 -2.19 4.94 -5.15
N LEU A 195 -2.07 3.75 -4.57
CA LEU A 195 -0.82 3.28 -3.96
C LEU A 195 0.34 3.27 -4.97
N LEU A 196 0.15 2.66 -6.15
CA LEU A 196 1.21 2.60 -7.17
C LEU A 196 1.54 3.96 -7.80
N LEU A 197 0.53 4.82 -7.99
CA LEU A 197 0.69 6.16 -8.54
C LEU A 197 1.54 7.04 -7.63
N ARG A 198 1.47 6.88 -6.29
CA ARG A 198 2.39 7.57 -5.37
C ARG A 198 3.86 7.27 -5.69
N PHE A 199 4.20 6.01 -5.95
CA PHE A 199 5.57 5.63 -6.33
C PHE A 199 5.96 6.16 -7.71
N LEU A 200 5.05 6.15 -8.69
CA LEU A 200 5.29 6.74 -10.01
C LEU A 200 5.55 8.24 -9.92
N ARG A 201 4.70 9.00 -9.21
CA ARG A 201 4.89 10.44 -8.99
C ARG A 201 6.22 10.72 -8.30
N ALA A 202 6.53 10.00 -7.21
CA ALA A 202 7.78 10.14 -6.47
C ALA A 202 9.04 9.80 -7.28
N ARG A 203 8.92 9.03 -8.35
CA ARG A 203 10.01 8.67 -9.27
C ARG A 203 9.86 9.28 -10.66
N LYS A 204 9.11 10.38 -10.77
CA LYS A 204 8.95 11.18 -12.01
C LYS A 204 8.54 10.29 -13.20
N TRP A 205 7.65 9.34 -12.94
CA TRP A 205 7.12 8.37 -13.91
C TRP A 205 8.17 7.40 -14.49
N ASP A 206 9.34 7.26 -13.84
CA ASP A 206 10.29 6.18 -14.11
C ASP A 206 9.79 4.89 -13.47
N VAL A 207 9.26 4.00 -14.31
CA VAL A 207 8.63 2.74 -13.90
C VAL A 207 9.58 1.84 -13.11
N ARG A 208 10.85 1.73 -13.54
CA ARG A 208 11.82 0.82 -12.89
C ARG A 208 12.18 1.33 -11.51
N LYS A 209 12.42 2.63 -11.38
CA LYS A 209 12.70 3.25 -10.08
C LYS A 209 11.48 3.21 -9.15
N ALA A 210 10.27 3.41 -9.70
CA ALA A 210 9.03 3.30 -8.94
C ALA A 210 8.83 1.88 -8.39
N PHE A 211 9.02 0.85 -9.23
CA PHE A 211 8.98 -0.55 -8.81
C PHE A 211 9.98 -0.86 -7.69
N THR A 212 11.24 -0.47 -7.90
CA THR A 212 12.34 -0.63 -6.91
C THR A 212 11.96 0.00 -5.57
N MET A 213 11.48 1.25 -5.57
CA MET A 213 11.06 1.97 -4.37
C MET A 213 9.87 1.30 -3.67
N ALA A 214 8.88 0.82 -4.44
CA ALA A 214 7.72 0.15 -3.88
C ALA A 214 8.08 -1.16 -3.18
N VAL A 215 8.96 -1.97 -3.78
CA VAL A 215 9.46 -3.20 -3.15
C VAL A 215 10.24 -2.89 -1.87
N SER A 216 11.11 -1.88 -1.88
CA SER A 216 11.83 -1.45 -0.67
C SER A 216 10.86 -1.00 0.44
N ALA A 217 9.81 -0.25 0.10
CA ALA A 217 8.81 0.20 1.06
C ALA A 217 8.00 -0.97 1.67
N ILE A 218 7.63 -1.96 0.86
CA ILE A 218 6.95 -3.19 1.32
C ILE A 218 7.82 -3.94 2.34
N LEU A 219 9.13 -4.06 2.06
CA LEU A 219 10.04 -4.80 2.94
C LEU A 219 10.39 -4.04 4.21
N TRP A 220 10.59 -2.73 4.12
CA TRP A 220 10.71 -1.88 5.32
C TRP A 220 9.47 -2.00 6.20
N ARG A 221 8.28 -2.07 5.60
CA ARG A 221 7.02 -2.24 6.34
C ARG A 221 6.98 -3.57 7.10
N LYS A 222 7.52 -4.64 6.52
CA LYS A 222 7.68 -5.94 7.20
C LYS A 222 8.75 -5.87 8.29
N GLU A 223 9.88 -5.21 8.04
CA GLU A 223 10.96 -5.02 9.03
C GLU A 223 10.48 -4.22 10.25
N MET A 224 9.68 -3.16 10.04
CA MET A 224 9.06 -2.38 11.10
C MET A 224 7.84 -3.05 11.74
N GLU A 225 7.44 -4.23 11.25
CA GLU A 225 6.28 -4.98 11.72
C GLU A 225 5.01 -4.14 11.80
N VAL A 226 4.77 -3.31 10.77
CA VAL A 226 3.66 -2.34 10.80
C VAL A 226 2.32 -3.07 10.88
N ASP A 227 2.13 -4.10 10.06
CA ASP A 227 0.88 -4.85 9.97
C ASP A 227 0.80 -6.05 10.92
N ASP A 228 1.93 -6.46 11.51
CA ASP A 228 2.02 -7.67 12.33
C ASP A 228 2.16 -7.34 13.84
N ASP A 229 2.63 -6.14 14.19
CA ASP A 229 2.82 -5.71 15.58
C ASP A 229 2.23 -4.32 15.85
N ILE A 230 2.72 -3.26 15.17
CA ILE A 230 2.37 -1.87 15.51
C ILE A 230 0.86 -1.62 15.47
N MET A 231 0.21 -2.01 14.37
CA MET A 231 -1.22 -1.78 14.18
C MET A 231 -2.12 -2.80 14.90
N PRO A 232 -1.79 -4.10 14.97
CA PRO A 232 -2.59 -5.06 15.72
C PRO A 232 -2.50 -4.93 17.25
N LYS A 233 -1.36 -4.49 17.81
CA LYS A 233 -1.20 -4.33 19.27
C LYS A 233 -1.71 -2.97 19.75
N GLY A 234 -1.33 -1.89 19.06
CA GLY A 234 -1.80 -0.54 19.33
C GLY A 234 -1.71 -0.08 20.79
N GLU A 235 -2.62 0.80 21.18
CA GLU A 235 -2.56 1.52 22.45
C GLU A 235 -2.99 0.67 23.65
N LEU A 236 -4.03 -0.16 23.52
CA LEU A 236 -4.48 -1.04 24.61
C LEU A 236 -3.38 -2.03 25.02
N HIS A 237 -2.67 -2.61 24.05
CA HIS A 237 -1.55 -3.49 24.37
C HIS A 237 -0.45 -2.76 25.15
N ALA A 238 -0.10 -1.54 24.74
CA ALA A 238 0.87 -0.72 25.48
C ALA A 238 0.40 -0.44 26.91
N LEU A 239 -0.90 -0.19 27.12
CA LEU A 239 -1.51 -0.03 28.44
C LEU A 239 -1.39 -1.29 29.29
N GLN A 240 -1.79 -2.44 28.75
CA GLN A 240 -1.72 -3.73 29.41
C GLN A 240 -0.26 -4.08 29.77
N THR A 241 0.66 -3.91 28.83
CA THR A 241 2.09 -4.10 29.02
C THR A 241 2.63 -3.21 30.14
N SER A 242 2.30 -1.92 30.17
CA SER A 242 2.75 -1.00 31.23
C SER A 242 2.28 -1.39 32.64
N ARG A 243 1.12 -2.07 32.75
CA ARG A 243 0.49 -2.48 34.01
C ARG A 243 0.84 -3.91 34.43
N ASN A 244 1.39 -4.72 33.54
CA ASN A 244 1.59 -6.15 33.78
C ASN A 244 2.79 -6.42 34.69
N GLN A 245 2.54 -6.66 35.98
CA GLN A 245 3.57 -6.93 37.00
C GLN A 245 4.40 -8.20 36.76
N LYS A 246 4.01 -9.06 35.81
CA LYS A 246 4.79 -10.24 35.44
C LYS A 246 5.93 -9.92 34.45
N LEU A 247 5.89 -8.76 33.80
CA LEU A 247 6.92 -8.30 32.87
C LEU A 247 8.06 -7.58 33.59
N SER A 248 9.23 -7.55 32.97
CA SER A 248 10.38 -6.81 33.48
C SER A 248 10.09 -5.31 33.57
N ALA A 249 10.90 -4.58 34.34
CA ALA A 249 10.79 -3.13 34.42
C ALA A 249 11.03 -2.45 33.06
N ALA A 250 11.89 -3.02 32.21
CA ALA A 250 12.17 -2.50 30.88
C ALA A 250 10.96 -2.65 29.94
N GLU A 251 10.37 -3.85 29.85
CA GLU A 251 9.18 -4.10 29.02
C GLU A 251 7.99 -3.24 29.46
N ARG A 252 7.74 -3.11 30.77
CA ARG A 252 6.70 -2.21 31.28
C ARG A 252 6.98 -0.74 30.93
N LYS A 253 8.24 -0.33 30.98
CA LYS A 253 8.66 1.03 30.60
C LYS A 253 8.39 1.28 29.12
N GLU A 254 8.61 0.33 28.23
CA GLU A 254 8.32 0.50 26.79
C GLU A 254 6.83 0.79 26.53
N GLY A 255 5.93 0.02 27.16
CA GLY A 255 4.49 0.28 27.08
C GLY A 255 4.10 1.64 27.66
N ALA A 256 4.69 2.02 28.80
CA ALA A 256 4.47 3.32 29.43
C ALA A 256 4.99 4.48 28.56
N ASP A 257 6.20 4.36 28.00
CA ASP A 257 6.83 5.36 27.16
C ASP A 257 6.02 5.60 25.88
N PHE A 258 5.50 4.54 25.25
CA PHE A 258 4.64 4.63 24.07
C PHE A 258 3.37 5.44 24.37
N LEU A 259 2.67 5.10 25.47
CA LEU A 259 1.47 5.81 25.90
C LEU A 259 1.75 7.25 26.31
N GLU A 260 2.89 7.53 26.93
CA GLU A 260 3.26 8.88 27.33
C GLU A 260 3.42 9.81 26.11
N GLN A 261 3.86 9.28 24.96
CA GLN A 261 3.90 10.05 23.73
C GLN A 261 2.52 10.55 23.31
N LEU A 262 1.48 9.72 23.49
CA LEU A 262 0.09 10.06 23.22
C LEU A 262 -0.48 10.97 24.31
N ARG A 263 -0.39 10.58 25.59
CA ARG A 263 -0.92 11.31 26.75
C ARG A 263 -0.48 12.76 26.82
N THR A 264 0.79 13.03 26.52
CA THR A 264 1.34 14.39 26.52
C THR A 264 0.78 15.26 25.39
N GLY A 265 0.14 14.65 24.39
CA GLY A 265 -0.30 15.29 23.17
C GLY A 265 0.86 15.94 22.41
N LYS A 266 2.07 15.39 22.50
CA LYS A 266 3.22 15.96 21.76
C LYS A 266 2.97 16.00 20.26
N SER A 267 2.10 15.11 19.76
CA SER A 267 1.46 15.25 18.46
C SER A 267 0.02 14.76 18.51
N PHE A 268 -0.84 15.34 17.68
CA PHE A 268 -2.25 14.96 17.60
C PHE A 268 -2.85 15.27 16.24
N LEU A 269 -3.91 14.53 15.89
CA LEU A 269 -4.74 14.79 14.73
C LEU A 269 -5.89 15.70 15.12
N HIS A 270 -6.11 16.77 14.35
CA HIS A 270 -7.30 17.60 14.50
C HIS A 270 -7.52 18.47 13.28
N GLY A 271 -8.78 18.64 12.88
CA GLY A 271 -9.16 19.49 11.76
C GLY A 271 -8.64 19.03 10.39
N VAL A 272 -9.01 19.79 9.36
CA VAL A 272 -8.59 19.59 7.97
C VAL A 272 -8.07 20.87 7.35
N ASP A 273 -7.14 20.74 6.41
CA ASP A 273 -6.68 21.88 5.63
C ASP A 273 -7.66 22.27 4.51
N ARG A 274 -7.33 23.31 3.74
CA ARG A 274 -8.19 23.80 2.65
C ARG A 274 -8.39 22.82 1.49
N GLN A 275 -7.59 21.76 1.41
CA GLN A 275 -7.76 20.67 0.46
C GLN A 275 -8.42 19.43 1.09
N GLY A 276 -8.90 19.53 2.33
CA GLY A 276 -9.51 18.42 3.05
C GLY A 276 -8.49 17.43 3.63
N ARG A 277 -7.20 17.77 3.66
CA ARG A 277 -6.16 16.89 4.23
C ARG A 277 -6.23 16.92 5.74
N PRO A 278 -6.28 15.77 6.43
CA PRO A 278 -6.17 15.73 7.89
C PRO A 278 -4.89 16.43 8.36
N VAL A 279 -5.00 17.22 9.43
CA VAL A 279 -3.88 17.97 9.99
C VAL A 279 -3.33 17.26 11.23
N ILE A 280 -2.02 16.98 11.20
CA ILE A 280 -1.25 16.51 12.36
C ILE A 280 -0.50 17.70 12.93
N TYR A 281 -0.77 18.05 14.19
CA TYR A 281 0.01 19.02 14.93
C TYR A 281 1.12 18.33 15.70
N VAL A 282 2.33 18.91 15.71
CA VAL A 282 3.49 18.43 16.47
C VAL A 282 4.00 19.57 17.34
N ARG A 283 3.84 19.44 18.67
CA ARG A 283 4.21 20.44 19.67
C ARG A 283 5.63 20.22 20.14
N VAL A 284 6.59 20.90 19.54
CA VAL A 284 8.02 20.62 19.74
C VAL A 284 8.48 20.90 21.16
N LYS A 285 7.88 21.90 21.84
CA LYS A 285 8.19 22.23 23.25
C LYS A 285 8.03 21.05 24.24
N ILE A 286 7.19 20.07 23.89
CA ILE A 286 6.89 18.91 24.74
C ILE A 286 7.96 17.83 24.59
N HIS A 287 8.67 17.78 23.46
CA HIS A 287 9.64 16.74 23.19
C HIS A 287 10.86 16.85 24.12
N LYS A 288 11.19 15.73 24.77
CA LYS A 288 12.34 15.55 25.65
C LYS A 288 13.27 14.51 25.03
N PRO A 289 14.46 14.91 24.53
CA PRO A 289 15.40 13.98 23.94
C PRO A 289 15.80 12.85 24.91
N GLY A 290 15.83 11.62 24.43
CA GLY A 290 16.23 10.45 25.22
C GLY A 290 15.24 9.96 26.29
N ALA A 291 14.02 10.51 26.35
CA ALA A 291 13.00 10.04 27.30
C ALA A 291 12.51 8.59 27.02
N GLN A 292 12.64 8.14 25.77
CA GLN A 292 12.31 6.81 25.28
C GLN A 292 13.41 6.30 24.34
N SER A 293 13.43 5.00 24.07
CA SER A 293 14.34 4.43 23.07
C SER A 293 14.04 4.97 21.66
N GLN A 294 15.04 4.94 20.79
CA GLN A 294 14.87 5.31 19.38
C GLN A 294 13.77 4.46 18.73
N GLU A 295 13.81 3.15 18.93
CA GLU A 295 12.82 2.21 18.40
C GLU A 295 11.40 2.55 18.85
N ALA A 296 11.18 2.78 20.16
CA ALA A 296 9.86 3.13 20.68
C ALA A 296 9.31 4.42 20.04
N LEU A 297 10.19 5.41 19.82
CA LEU A 297 9.82 6.66 19.16
C LEU A 297 9.48 6.47 17.68
N GLU A 298 10.26 5.67 16.96
CA GLU A 298 10.03 5.34 15.55
C GLU A 298 8.71 4.56 15.37
N ARG A 299 8.45 3.56 16.22
CA ARG A 299 7.19 2.80 16.22
C ARG A 299 5.98 3.70 16.53
N TYR A 300 6.12 4.64 17.47
CA TYR A 300 5.10 5.67 17.73
C TYR A 300 4.85 6.55 16.50
N ILE A 301 5.90 7.02 15.82
CA ILE A 301 5.76 7.84 14.60
C ILE A 301 5.00 7.06 13.52
N VAL A 302 5.34 5.78 13.30
CA VAL A 302 4.65 4.92 12.35
C VAL A 302 3.20 4.71 12.75
N HIS A 303 2.91 4.48 14.03
CA HIS A 303 1.53 4.37 14.53
C HIS A 303 0.69 5.61 14.23
N VAL A 304 1.26 6.81 14.38
CA VAL A 304 0.58 8.08 14.05
C VAL A 304 0.37 8.22 12.54
N ILE A 305 1.36 7.89 11.71
CA ILE A 305 1.24 7.93 10.24
C ILE A 305 0.13 6.97 9.77
N GLU A 306 0.15 5.73 10.26
CA GLU A 306 -0.83 4.72 9.88
C GLU A 306 -2.24 5.05 10.38
N SER A 307 -2.38 5.54 11.61
CA SER A 307 -3.67 6.05 12.10
C SER A 307 -4.18 7.21 11.26
N THR A 308 -3.31 8.13 10.84
CA THR A 308 -3.71 9.23 9.94
C THR A 308 -4.21 8.70 8.59
N ARG A 309 -3.54 7.68 8.02
CA ARG A 309 -3.97 7.08 6.75
C ARG A 309 -5.35 6.43 6.81
N MET A 310 -5.80 6.00 7.99
CA MET A 310 -7.15 5.45 8.18
C MET A 310 -8.25 6.50 8.00
N ILE A 311 -7.95 7.78 8.21
CA ILE A 311 -8.91 8.90 8.09
C ILE A 311 -8.69 9.76 6.83
N ILE A 312 -7.82 9.32 5.92
CA ILE A 312 -7.67 9.93 4.59
C ILE A 312 -8.72 9.30 3.67
N VAL A 313 -9.64 10.13 3.16
CA VAL A 313 -10.72 9.71 2.27
C VAL A 313 -10.53 10.28 0.86
N PRO A 314 -10.75 9.49 -0.21
CA PRO A 314 -10.72 10.02 -1.57
C PRO A 314 -11.63 11.25 -1.75
N PRO A 315 -11.25 12.23 -2.58
CA PRO A 315 -10.07 12.25 -3.47
C PRO A 315 -8.76 12.64 -2.77
N VAL A 316 -8.77 12.86 -1.45
CA VAL A 316 -7.57 13.20 -0.69
C VAL A 316 -6.68 11.97 -0.54
N GLU A 317 -5.38 12.12 -0.82
CA GLU A 317 -4.38 11.05 -0.68
C GLU A 317 -3.24 11.40 0.30
N THR A 318 -3.25 12.61 0.86
CA THR A 318 -2.14 13.19 1.65
C THR A 318 -2.61 13.81 2.96
N GLY A 319 -1.68 13.99 3.90
CA GLY A 319 -1.88 14.74 5.14
C GLY A 319 -1.07 16.04 5.20
N THR A 320 -1.44 16.91 6.14
CA THR A 320 -0.72 18.15 6.44
C THR A 320 -0.10 18.06 7.84
N ILE A 321 1.17 18.42 7.98
CA ILE A 321 1.86 18.43 9.28
C ILE A 321 2.17 19.88 9.68
N VAL A 322 1.81 20.26 10.89
CA VAL A 322 2.15 21.53 11.51
C VAL A 322 3.12 21.29 12.65
N PHE A 323 4.40 21.62 12.47
CA PHE A 323 5.36 21.70 13.57
C PHE A 323 5.17 23.04 14.28
N ASP A 324 4.54 23.01 15.45
CA ASP A 324 4.49 24.15 16.35
C ASP A 324 5.81 24.27 17.11
N MET A 325 6.59 25.28 16.70
CA MET A 325 7.87 25.63 17.29
C MET A 325 7.74 26.64 18.44
N SER A 326 6.51 27.00 18.85
CA SER A 326 6.28 27.88 20.00
C SER A 326 6.90 27.27 21.26
N GLY A 327 7.79 28.02 21.92
CA GLY A 327 8.53 27.53 23.09
C GLY A 327 9.66 26.55 22.77
N PHE A 328 10.04 26.38 21.50
CA PHE A 328 11.21 25.59 21.12
C PHE A 328 12.49 26.16 21.72
N SER A 329 13.31 25.27 22.28
CA SER A 329 14.70 25.52 22.64
C SER A 329 15.59 24.40 22.10
N LEU A 330 16.90 24.60 22.06
CA LEU A 330 17.84 23.55 21.65
C LEU A 330 17.78 22.30 22.55
N SER A 331 17.28 22.41 23.78
CA SER A 331 17.07 21.25 24.66
C SER A 331 15.97 20.30 24.19
N ASN A 332 15.09 20.75 23.28
CA ASN A 332 14.06 19.93 22.67
C ASN A 332 14.53 19.24 21.38
N MET A 333 15.73 19.56 20.87
CA MET A 333 16.15 19.11 19.55
C MET A 333 16.72 17.69 19.61
N GLU A 334 16.09 16.77 18.89
CA GLU A 334 16.60 15.41 18.65
C GLU A 334 16.62 15.11 17.14
N TYR A 335 17.80 14.87 16.57
CA TYR A 335 17.93 14.74 15.11
C TYR A 335 17.44 13.40 14.56
N GLN A 336 17.51 12.32 15.35
CA GLN A 336 17.10 10.98 14.90
C GLN A 336 15.62 10.90 14.51
N PRO A 337 14.63 11.32 15.33
CA PRO A 337 13.24 11.30 14.91
C PRO A 337 12.96 12.20 13.71
N VAL A 338 13.65 13.34 13.58
CA VAL A 338 13.51 14.19 12.38
C VAL A 338 13.98 13.46 11.13
N LYS A 339 15.15 12.81 11.17
CA LYS A 339 15.66 11.99 10.05
C LYS A 339 14.73 10.82 9.73
N PHE A 340 14.15 10.18 10.75
CA PHE A 340 13.20 9.10 10.57
C PHE A 340 11.91 9.58 9.88
N ILE A 341 11.36 10.73 10.31
CA ILE A 341 10.19 11.35 9.66
C ILE A 341 10.47 11.69 8.20
N LEU A 342 11.65 12.26 7.89
CA LEU A 342 12.05 12.53 6.51
C LEU A 342 12.12 11.23 5.70
N ARG A 343 12.82 10.21 6.20
CA ARG A 343 12.89 8.89 5.54
C ARG A 343 11.51 8.27 5.31
N CYS A 344 10.59 8.41 6.26
CA CYS A 344 9.22 7.96 6.11
C CYS A 344 8.59 8.58 4.86
N PHE A 345 8.64 9.90 4.69
CA PHE A 345 7.99 10.56 3.54
C PHE A 345 8.79 10.54 2.24
N GLU A 346 10.10 10.30 2.28
CA GLU A 346 10.98 10.22 1.11
C GLU A 346 11.05 8.82 0.49
N ALA A 347 10.91 7.77 1.31
CA ALA A 347 11.15 6.38 0.93
C ALA A 347 9.95 5.46 1.14
N ASN A 348 9.30 5.53 2.30
CA ASN A 348 8.38 4.47 2.76
C ASN A 348 6.90 4.82 2.57
N TYR A 349 6.57 6.11 2.62
CA TYR A 349 5.26 6.72 2.41
C TYR A 349 5.38 7.87 1.39
N PRO A 350 5.91 7.61 0.18
CA PRO A 350 6.03 8.64 -0.83
C PRO A 350 4.66 9.25 -1.13
N GLU A 351 4.66 10.55 -1.45
CA GLU A 351 3.44 11.25 -1.89
C GLU A 351 2.27 11.11 -0.90
N SER A 352 2.58 10.93 0.39
CA SER A 352 1.61 10.94 1.51
C SER A 352 1.66 12.24 2.31
N LEU A 353 2.74 13.02 2.20
CA LEU A 353 2.86 14.37 2.75
C LEU A 353 2.39 15.40 1.70
N GLY A 354 1.40 16.22 2.07
CA GLY A 354 0.86 17.30 1.25
C GLY A 354 1.46 18.66 1.58
N LEU A 355 1.45 19.05 2.87
CA LEU A 355 2.06 20.29 3.38
C LEU A 355 2.85 20.02 4.66
N LEU A 356 3.97 20.73 4.83
CA LEU A 356 4.76 20.75 6.05
C LEU A 356 4.91 22.20 6.53
N LEU A 357 4.10 22.60 7.50
CA LEU A 357 4.14 23.95 8.06
C LEU A 357 5.08 23.98 9.27
N ILE A 358 6.13 24.80 9.20
CA ILE A 358 6.98 25.11 10.34
C ILE A 358 6.47 26.41 10.94
N HIS A 359 5.70 26.30 12.03
CA HIS A 359 5.00 27.41 12.66
C HIS A 359 5.78 28.00 13.82
N ASN A 360 5.86 29.33 13.87
CA ASN A 360 6.44 30.11 14.97
C ASN A 360 7.88 29.71 15.35
N ALA A 361 8.71 29.38 14.36
CA ALA A 361 10.11 29.04 14.58
C ALA A 361 10.92 30.23 15.13
N PRO A 362 11.60 30.09 16.28
CA PRO A 362 12.43 31.15 16.83
C PRO A 362 13.71 31.35 16.00
N TRP A 363 14.34 32.52 16.10
CA TRP A 363 15.53 32.86 15.30
C TRP A 363 16.68 31.83 15.42
N ILE A 364 16.84 31.21 16.60
CA ILE A 364 17.84 30.16 16.87
C ILE A 364 17.63 28.91 15.99
N PHE A 365 16.40 28.66 15.54
CA PHE A 365 16.09 27.52 14.67
C PHE A 365 16.72 27.66 13.28
N SER A 366 17.10 28.86 12.83
CA SER A 366 17.72 29.05 11.51
C SER A 366 18.97 28.18 11.27
N GLY A 367 19.83 28.03 12.29
CA GLY A 367 21.01 27.16 12.22
C GLY A 367 20.65 25.67 12.13
N VAL A 368 19.65 25.25 12.91
CA VAL A 368 19.11 23.88 12.89
C VAL A 368 18.46 23.58 11.55
N TRP A 369 17.65 24.50 11.02
CA TRP A 369 16.98 24.38 9.74
C TRP A 369 17.96 24.18 8.59
N ARG A 370 19.09 24.91 8.58
CA ARG A 370 20.13 24.73 7.55
C ARG A 370 20.65 23.29 7.50
N LEU A 371 20.75 22.62 8.65
CA LEU A 371 21.14 21.21 8.71
C LEU A 371 20.01 20.30 8.21
N ILE A 372 18.80 20.49 8.72
CA ILE A 372 17.63 19.68 8.34
C ILE A 372 17.35 19.79 6.84
N HIS A 373 17.30 21.00 6.30
CA HIS A 373 17.09 21.25 4.88
C HIS A 373 18.16 20.59 4.00
N GLY A 374 19.40 20.48 4.48
CA GLY A 374 20.47 19.76 3.78
C GLY A 374 20.25 18.24 3.69
N TRP A 375 19.33 17.67 4.48
CA TRP A 375 18.97 16.25 4.44
C TRP A 375 17.76 15.96 3.57
N MET A 376 16.95 16.97 3.27
CA MET A 376 15.67 16.79 2.58
C MET A 376 15.88 16.61 1.09
N ASP A 377 15.17 15.65 0.51
CA ASP A 377 15.02 15.58 -0.93
C ASP A 377 14.26 16.82 -1.46
N PRO A 378 14.45 17.24 -2.73
CA PRO A 378 13.79 18.41 -3.29
C PRO A 378 12.25 18.36 -3.25
N VAL A 379 11.65 17.17 -3.33
CA VAL A 379 10.19 17.00 -3.29
C VAL A 379 9.66 17.33 -1.90
N VAL A 380 10.21 16.74 -0.84
CA VAL A 380 9.78 17.07 0.53
C VAL A 380 10.13 18.51 0.88
N ALA A 381 11.31 19.01 0.48
CA ALA A 381 11.70 20.41 0.71
C ALA A 381 10.70 21.41 0.09
N SER A 382 10.18 21.11 -1.10
CA SER A 382 9.18 21.96 -1.78
C SER A 382 7.84 22.08 -1.04
N LYS A 383 7.53 21.15 -0.12
CA LYS A 383 6.29 21.12 0.65
C LYS A 383 6.38 21.94 1.95
N VAL A 384 7.55 22.50 2.24
CA VAL A 384 7.79 23.24 3.49
C VAL A 384 7.37 24.70 3.37
N HIS A 385 6.57 25.15 4.33
CA HIS A 385 6.18 26.55 4.46
C HIS A 385 6.42 27.06 5.88
N PHE A 386 7.12 28.18 6.00
CA PHE A 386 7.29 28.86 7.28
C PHE A 386 6.10 29.78 7.55
N THR A 387 5.54 29.68 8.74
CA THR A 387 4.41 30.51 9.18
C THR A 387 4.75 31.15 10.54
N ARG A 388 4.28 32.39 10.79
CA ARG A 388 4.56 33.12 12.05
C ARG A 388 3.32 33.61 12.77
N SER A 389 2.19 33.61 12.08
CA SER A 389 0.91 34.09 12.61
C SER A 389 -0.22 33.15 12.21
N ILE A 390 -1.36 33.26 12.89
CA ILE A 390 -2.58 32.57 12.46
C ILE A 390 -2.96 32.93 11.03
N GLU A 391 -2.68 34.16 10.56
CA GLU A 391 -2.98 34.53 9.17
C GLU A 391 -2.07 33.88 8.13
N ASP A 392 -0.87 33.46 8.52
CA ASP A 392 -0.04 32.63 7.66
C ASP A 392 -0.59 31.19 7.60
N ILE A 393 -0.99 30.61 8.74
CA ILE A 393 -1.63 29.29 8.79
C ILE A 393 -2.94 29.31 8.00
N ASN A 394 -3.75 30.37 8.13
CA ASN A 394 -5.07 30.55 7.50
C ASN A 394 -5.03 30.43 5.96
N ARG A 395 -3.85 30.64 5.34
CA ARG A 395 -3.63 30.41 3.91
C ARG A 395 -3.75 28.94 3.53
N PHE A 396 -3.47 28.03 4.47
CA PHE A 396 -3.41 26.59 4.27
C PHE A 396 -4.50 25.84 5.05
N VAL A 397 -4.71 26.19 6.32
CA VAL A 397 -5.69 25.55 7.22
C VAL A 397 -6.71 26.61 7.66
N PRO A 398 -8.02 26.42 7.47
CA PRO A 398 -9.04 27.38 7.91
C PRO A 398 -8.94 27.66 9.42
N ARG A 399 -9.17 28.91 9.86
CA ARG A 399 -9.02 29.28 11.28
C ARG A 399 -9.94 28.47 12.20
N GLU A 400 -11.14 28.15 11.72
CA GLU A 400 -12.13 27.30 12.37
C GLU A 400 -11.72 25.83 12.50
N GLN A 401 -10.63 25.42 11.85
CA GLN A 401 -10.02 24.09 11.95
C GLN A 401 -8.72 24.10 12.76
N VAL A 402 -8.27 25.28 13.24
CA VAL A 402 -7.03 25.43 14.02
C VAL A 402 -7.39 25.64 15.50
N PRO A 403 -6.81 24.85 16.42
CA PRO A 403 -7.02 25.03 17.85
C PRO A 403 -6.65 26.43 18.36
N ARG A 404 -7.34 26.92 19.38
CA ARG A 404 -7.04 28.19 20.08
C ARG A 404 -5.61 28.28 20.62
N GLU A 405 -4.98 27.15 20.96
CA GLU A 405 -3.56 27.14 21.39
C GLU A 405 -2.60 27.66 20.31
N LEU A 406 -3.02 27.66 19.04
CA LEU A 406 -2.30 28.25 17.89
C LEU A 406 -2.98 29.53 17.37
N ALA A 407 -3.76 30.20 18.23
CA ALA A 407 -4.53 31.40 17.93
C ALA A 407 -5.60 31.25 16.84
N GLY A 408 -6.04 30.01 16.57
CA GLY A 408 -7.21 29.73 15.72
C GLY A 408 -8.54 29.95 16.42
N ASP A 409 -9.63 29.64 15.72
CA ASP A 409 -11.00 29.92 16.17
C ASP A 409 -11.69 28.65 16.75
N ASP A 410 -11.04 27.49 16.68
CA ASP A 410 -11.55 26.24 17.25
C ASP A 410 -11.25 26.12 18.74
N ASP A 411 -12.30 26.00 19.55
CA ASP A 411 -12.25 25.82 21.01
C ASP A 411 -11.91 24.39 21.45
N TRP A 412 -11.62 23.50 20.50
CA TRP A 412 -11.14 22.16 20.78
C TRP A 412 -9.79 22.15 21.53
N GLU A 413 -9.67 21.23 22.49
CA GLU A 413 -8.46 20.98 23.25
C GLU A 413 -8.09 19.50 23.18
N TYR A 414 -6.79 19.23 23.03
CA TYR A 414 -6.30 17.86 23.06
C TYR A 414 -6.57 17.20 24.42
N LYS A 415 -7.31 16.10 24.39
CA LYS A 415 -7.52 15.20 25.53
C LYS A 415 -7.27 13.77 25.09
N TYR A 416 -6.30 13.12 25.73
CA TYR A 416 -6.09 11.71 25.51
C TYR A 416 -7.17 10.90 26.21
N LYS A 417 -7.94 10.13 25.45
CA LYS A 417 -8.87 9.13 25.98
C LYS A 417 -8.14 7.80 26.06
N GLU A 418 -7.98 7.28 27.28
CA GLU A 418 -7.39 5.96 27.51
C GLU A 418 -8.16 4.86 26.77
N PRO A 419 -7.47 3.78 26.36
CA PRO A 419 -8.10 2.55 25.89
C PRO A 419 -9.12 2.01 26.90
N ASP A 420 -10.28 1.55 26.41
CA ASP A 420 -11.21 0.76 27.22
C ASP A 420 -10.69 -0.70 27.30
N ASP A 421 -10.91 -1.39 28.43
CA ASP A 421 -10.29 -2.70 28.69
C ASP A 421 -10.66 -3.78 27.65
N ASP A 422 -11.82 -3.66 27.00
CA ASP A 422 -12.39 -4.61 26.05
C ASP A 422 -12.55 -4.04 24.61
N GLU A 423 -12.00 -2.86 24.30
CA GLU A 423 -12.19 -2.22 22.97
C GLU A 423 -11.68 -3.07 21.80
N ASN A 424 -10.77 -4.03 22.07
CA ASN A 424 -10.20 -4.95 21.09
C ASN A 424 -10.66 -6.40 21.28
N ALA A 425 -11.68 -6.66 22.12
CA ALA A 425 -12.13 -8.02 22.42
C ALA A 425 -12.55 -8.81 21.17
N ILE A 426 -13.13 -8.12 20.17
CA ILE A 426 -13.53 -8.73 18.88
C ILE A 426 -12.36 -9.35 18.12
N MET A 427 -11.11 -8.90 18.33
CA MET A 427 -9.93 -9.47 17.68
C MET A 427 -9.60 -10.90 18.14
N GLN A 428 -10.22 -11.36 19.24
CA GLN A 428 -10.12 -12.76 19.68
C GLN A 428 -10.96 -13.72 18.82
N ASP A 429 -11.90 -13.20 18.02
CA ASP A 429 -12.62 -13.99 17.03
C ASP A 429 -11.73 -14.24 15.81
N THR A 430 -10.84 -15.21 15.95
CA THR A 430 -9.90 -15.60 14.91
C THR A 430 -10.59 -16.31 13.74
N GLU A 431 -11.72 -16.98 13.98
CA GLU A 431 -12.45 -17.69 12.94
C GLU A 431 -13.05 -16.71 11.92
N THR A 432 -13.73 -15.67 12.40
CA THR A 432 -14.27 -14.62 11.52
C THR A 432 -13.14 -13.84 10.84
N ARG A 433 -12.07 -13.51 11.58
CA ARG A 433 -10.88 -12.86 11.02
C ARG A 433 -10.32 -13.67 9.85
N ASP A 434 -10.06 -14.96 10.07
CA ASP A 434 -9.42 -15.81 9.07
C ASP A 434 -10.35 -16.05 7.86
N SER A 435 -11.67 -16.08 8.08
CA SER A 435 -12.66 -16.09 7.00
C SER A 435 -12.61 -14.81 6.16
N LEU A 436 -12.62 -13.63 6.81
CA LEU A 436 -12.56 -12.34 6.12
C LEU A 436 -11.21 -12.11 5.43
N MET A 437 -10.11 -12.61 6.00
CA MET A 437 -8.80 -12.60 5.36
C MET A 437 -8.77 -13.51 4.12
N LEU A 438 -9.43 -14.67 4.16
CA LEU A 438 -9.59 -15.49 2.97
C LEU A 438 -10.45 -14.77 1.92
N GLU A 439 -11.58 -14.17 2.30
CA GLU A 439 -12.39 -13.36 1.39
C GLU A 439 -11.55 -12.25 0.74
N ARG A 440 -10.75 -11.54 1.55
CA ARG A 440 -9.83 -10.50 1.10
C ARG A 440 -8.84 -11.03 0.08
N LEU A 441 -8.28 -12.19 0.36
CA LEU A 441 -7.35 -12.89 -0.51
C LEU A 441 -8.01 -13.19 -1.87
N MET A 442 -9.20 -13.79 -1.87
CA MET A 442 -9.91 -14.11 -3.10
C MET A 442 -10.28 -12.86 -3.89
N SER A 443 -10.77 -11.81 -3.22
CA SER A 443 -11.03 -10.51 -3.86
C SER A 443 -9.75 -9.90 -4.44
N GLY A 444 -8.62 -10.03 -3.76
CA GLY A 444 -7.31 -9.58 -4.26
C GLY A 444 -6.87 -10.32 -5.53
N ILE A 445 -7.08 -11.64 -5.59
CA ILE A 445 -6.80 -12.44 -6.80
C ILE A 445 -7.71 -11.99 -7.95
N ARG A 446 -9.01 -11.81 -7.72
CA ARG A 446 -9.95 -11.30 -8.75
C ARG A 446 -9.54 -9.92 -9.24
N MET A 447 -9.17 -9.02 -8.34
CA MET A 447 -8.67 -7.68 -8.65
C MET A 447 -7.40 -7.73 -9.53
N PHE A 448 -6.45 -8.62 -9.22
CA PHE A 448 -5.25 -8.81 -10.03
C PHE A 448 -5.58 -9.39 -11.40
N ALA A 449 -6.46 -10.38 -11.49
CA ALA A 449 -6.92 -10.95 -12.75
C ALA A 449 -7.60 -9.86 -13.62
N ALA A 450 -8.52 -9.09 -13.05
CA ALA A 450 -9.21 -8.00 -13.74
C ALA A 450 -8.24 -6.88 -14.18
N THR A 451 -7.23 -6.57 -13.36
CA THR A 451 -6.18 -5.61 -13.71
C THR A 451 -5.34 -6.11 -14.88
N ALA A 452 -4.94 -7.36 -14.85
CA ALA A 452 -4.14 -7.94 -15.89
C ALA A 452 -4.98 -8.09 -17.20
N ALA A 453 -6.28 -8.36 -17.11
CA ALA A 453 -7.20 -8.41 -18.24
C ALA A 453 -7.38 -7.02 -18.88
N TRP A 454 -7.51 -5.97 -18.07
CA TRP A 454 -7.46 -4.59 -18.53
C TRP A 454 -6.17 -4.27 -19.28
N ILE A 455 -5.01 -4.72 -18.77
CA ILE A 455 -3.73 -4.57 -19.50
C ILE A 455 -3.78 -5.32 -20.83
N SER A 456 -4.24 -6.58 -20.87
CA SER A 456 -4.39 -7.37 -22.10
C SER A 456 -5.26 -6.66 -23.14
N ALA A 457 -6.47 -6.25 -22.76
CA ALA A 457 -7.41 -5.58 -23.66
C ALA A 457 -6.86 -4.24 -24.20
N THR A 458 -5.99 -3.56 -23.43
CA THR A 458 -5.31 -2.34 -23.89
C THR A 458 -4.09 -2.60 -24.78
N THR A 459 -3.60 -3.84 -24.85
CA THR A 459 -2.36 -4.22 -25.54
C THR A 459 -2.55 -5.20 -26.69
N PHE A 460 -3.74 -5.77 -26.92
CA PHE A 460 -3.88 -6.94 -27.80
C PHE A 460 -3.49 -6.71 -29.26
N ALA A 461 -2.77 -7.74 -29.74
CA ALA A 461 -2.13 -7.97 -31.01
C ALA A 461 -3.13 -8.14 -32.17
N GLY A 462 -2.91 -7.40 -33.26
CA GLY A 462 -3.83 -7.35 -34.41
C GLY A 462 -4.22 -5.94 -34.85
N GLY A 463 -3.88 -4.93 -34.03
CA GLY A 463 -3.78 -3.54 -34.49
C GLY A 463 -5.04 -2.68 -34.42
N LYS A 464 -6.15 -3.14 -33.82
CA LYS A 464 -7.30 -2.27 -33.51
C LYS A 464 -7.78 -2.48 -32.08
N ARG A 465 -7.64 -1.43 -31.27
CA ARG A 465 -8.20 -1.32 -29.91
C ARG A 465 -9.73 -1.35 -30.00
N ASN A 466 -10.38 -2.41 -29.48
CA ASN A 466 -11.82 -2.36 -29.26
C ASN A 466 -12.09 -1.55 -27.99
N GLN A 467 -12.46 -0.28 -28.17
CA GLN A 467 -12.70 0.64 -27.05
C GLN A 467 -13.83 0.16 -26.13
N ALA A 468 -14.84 -0.52 -26.67
CA ALA A 468 -15.95 -1.06 -25.87
C ALA A 468 -15.48 -2.21 -24.97
N THR A 469 -14.65 -3.13 -25.49
CA THR A 469 -14.04 -4.21 -24.70
C THR A 469 -13.16 -3.65 -23.58
N VAL A 470 -12.33 -2.63 -23.87
CA VAL A 470 -11.48 -1.98 -22.86
C VAL A 470 -12.31 -1.34 -21.74
N GLU A 471 -13.41 -0.69 -22.09
CA GLU A 471 -14.30 -0.05 -21.11
C GLU A 471 -15.03 -1.09 -20.24
N ALA A 472 -15.47 -2.20 -20.83
CA ALA A 472 -16.13 -3.28 -20.11
C ALA A 472 -15.20 -3.93 -19.07
N VAL A 473 -13.96 -4.28 -19.45
CA VAL A 473 -12.98 -4.86 -18.51
C VAL A 473 -12.54 -3.86 -17.45
N LYS A 474 -12.47 -2.56 -17.78
CA LYS A 474 -12.18 -1.49 -16.82
C LYS A 474 -13.30 -1.35 -15.79
N THR A 475 -14.55 -1.35 -16.23
CA THR A 475 -15.73 -1.32 -15.33
C THR A 475 -15.75 -2.52 -14.38
N ARG A 476 -15.46 -3.73 -14.90
CA ARG A 476 -15.36 -4.94 -14.07
C ARG A 476 -14.22 -4.83 -13.06
N ARG A 477 -13.05 -4.35 -13.49
CA ARG A 477 -11.91 -4.09 -12.61
C ARG A 477 -12.26 -3.12 -11.49
N ASP A 478 -12.88 -2.00 -11.80
CA ASP A 478 -13.25 -0.98 -10.80
C ASP A 478 -14.25 -1.57 -9.77
N THR A 479 -15.16 -2.44 -10.21
CA THR A 479 -16.07 -3.19 -9.33
C THR A 479 -15.28 -4.10 -8.37
N THR A 480 -14.35 -4.91 -8.88
CA THR A 480 -13.52 -5.80 -8.04
C THR A 480 -12.63 -5.05 -7.05
N ILE A 481 -12.12 -3.86 -7.45
CA ILE A 481 -11.36 -2.98 -6.57
C ILE A 481 -12.25 -2.46 -5.44
N GLN A 482 -13.48 -2.06 -5.75
CA GLN A 482 -14.41 -1.58 -4.73
C GLN A 482 -14.76 -2.68 -3.73
N GLU A 483 -15.05 -3.91 -4.19
CA GLU A 483 -15.28 -5.07 -3.32
C GLU A 483 -14.08 -5.36 -2.40
N PHE A 484 -12.86 -5.30 -2.95
CA PHE A 484 -11.63 -5.49 -2.17
C PHE A 484 -11.46 -4.42 -1.07
N ARG A 485 -11.84 -3.18 -1.35
CA ARG A 485 -11.81 -2.07 -0.39
C ARG A 485 -12.89 -2.22 0.68
N ASP A 486 -14.11 -2.57 0.29
CA ASP A 486 -15.24 -2.78 1.20
C ASP A 486 -14.98 -3.96 2.15
N ASN A 487 -14.34 -5.02 1.66
CA ASN A 487 -13.90 -6.13 2.50
C ASN A 487 -12.95 -5.66 3.61
N TYR A 488 -12.04 -4.70 3.35
CA TYR A 488 -11.13 -4.21 4.39
C TYR A 488 -11.89 -3.63 5.58
N TRP A 489 -12.98 -2.89 5.35
CA TRP A 489 -13.74 -2.29 6.45
C TRP A 489 -14.52 -3.32 7.28
N ARG A 490 -14.84 -4.49 6.71
CA ARG A 490 -15.35 -5.65 7.45
C ARG A 490 -14.24 -6.32 8.25
N LEU A 491 -13.01 -6.36 7.72
CA LEU A 491 -11.84 -6.99 8.34
C LEU A 491 -11.20 -6.12 9.44
N ASP A 492 -11.20 -4.79 9.31
CA ASP A 492 -10.52 -3.83 10.18
C ASP A 492 -10.71 -4.08 11.68
N PRO A 493 -11.94 -4.36 12.19
CA PRO A 493 -12.16 -4.64 13.61
C PRO A 493 -11.35 -5.82 14.15
N TYR A 494 -10.98 -6.77 13.29
CA TYR A 494 -10.33 -8.02 13.68
C TYR A 494 -8.80 -7.98 13.54
N VAL A 495 -8.25 -7.01 12.80
CA VAL A 495 -6.82 -6.97 12.44
C VAL A 495 -6.09 -5.72 12.94
N ARG A 496 -6.82 -4.69 13.36
CA ARG A 496 -6.26 -3.45 13.88
C ARG A 496 -6.80 -3.15 15.26
N ALA A 497 -5.91 -2.88 16.21
CA ALA A 497 -6.31 -2.35 17.51
C ALA A 497 -6.94 -0.97 17.36
N ARG A 498 -7.99 -0.70 18.15
CA ARG A 498 -8.58 0.63 18.26
C ARG A 498 -7.54 1.61 18.80
N SER A 499 -7.54 2.81 18.23
CA SER A 499 -6.64 3.89 18.62
C SER A 499 -7.44 5.16 18.92
N LEU A 500 -6.74 6.23 19.27
CA LEU A 500 -7.37 7.51 19.65
C LEU A 500 -8.31 8.04 18.55
N ILE A 501 -8.04 7.78 17.27
CA ILE A 501 -8.92 8.19 16.18
C ILE A 501 -10.29 7.48 16.21
N ASP A 502 -10.36 6.24 16.69
CA ASP A 502 -11.62 5.52 16.89
C ASP A 502 -12.33 6.07 18.13
N ARG A 503 -11.61 6.18 19.26
CA ARG A 503 -12.17 6.65 20.54
C ARG A 503 -12.63 8.10 20.54
N ALA A 504 -12.02 8.94 19.70
CA ALA A 504 -12.40 10.33 19.46
C ALA A 504 -13.49 10.50 18.39
N GLY A 505 -13.97 9.40 17.79
CA GLY A 505 -15.00 9.42 16.75
C GLY A 505 -14.56 10.00 15.40
N MET A 506 -13.25 10.19 15.19
CA MET A 506 -12.70 10.65 13.91
C MET A 506 -12.89 9.57 12.84
N LEU A 507 -12.61 8.32 13.19
CA LEU A 507 -12.91 7.14 12.39
C LEU A 507 -14.12 6.41 13.00
N LYS A 508 -15.17 6.22 12.21
CA LYS A 508 -16.38 5.49 12.57
C LYS A 508 -16.37 4.08 11.96
N PRO A 509 -17.21 3.16 12.48
CA PRO A 509 -17.38 1.83 11.88
C PRO A 509 -17.67 1.92 10.37
N GLY A 510 -17.10 0.99 9.59
CA GLY A 510 -17.25 0.98 8.14
C GLY A 510 -16.38 2.01 7.39
N GLY A 511 -15.47 2.70 8.07
CA GLY A 511 -14.51 3.62 7.43
C GLY A 511 -15.03 5.03 7.18
N ALA A 512 -16.21 5.36 7.71
CA ALA A 512 -16.73 6.72 7.65
C ALA A 512 -15.87 7.64 8.52
N VAL A 513 -15.49 8.81 7.99
CA VAL A 513 -14.68 9.80 8.70
C VAL A 513 -15.57 10.97 9.10
N ALA A 514 -15.44 11.45 10.33
CA ALA A 514 -16.13 12.66 10.77
C ALA A 514 -15.52 13.89 10.08
N THR A 515 -16.22 14.43 9.10
CA THR A 515 -15.82 15.66 8.40
C THR A 515 -16.58 16.86 8.97
N GLY A 516 -16.03 17.50 10.00
CA GLY A 516 -16.56 18.78 10.52
C GLY A 516 -16.69 18.84 12.04
N PRO A 517 -17.10 20.01 12.58
CA PRO A 517 -17.17 20.28 14.03
C PRO A 517 -18.21 19.44 14.80
N GLU A 518 -18.92 18.52 14.14
CA GLU A 518 -19.94 17.64 14.75
C GLU A 518 -19.36 16.45 15.54
N GLY A 519 -18.03 16.38 15.71
CA GLY A 519 -17.42 15.62 16.81
C GLY A 519 -17.72 16.23 18.20
N LYS A 520 -18.37 17.39 18.26
CA LYS A 520 -18.91 18.01 19.48
C LYS A 520 -20.23 17.36 19.90
N GLY A 521 -20.18 16.13 20.43
CA GLY A 521 -21.38 15.53 21.02
C GLY A 521 -21.20 14.09 21.47
N GLY A 522 -20.97 13.91 22.78
CA GLY A 522 -20.90 12.63 23.48
C GLY A 522 -20.03 12.71 24.71
#